data_AF-A0A352S4V3-F1
#
_entry.id   AF-A0A352S4V3-F1
#
_cell.length_a   1.000
_cell.length_b   1.000
_cell.length_c   1.000
_cell.angle_alpha   90.00
_cell.angle_beta   90.00
_cell.angle_gamma   90.00
#
_symmetry.space_group_name_H-M   'P 1'
#
loop_
_entity.id
_entity.type
_entity.pdbx_description
1 polymer ?
#
loop_
_entity_poly.entity_id
_entity_poly.type
_entity_poly.pdbx_seq_one_letter_code
_entity_poly.pdbx_strand_id
1 'polypeptide(L)'
;ETDVNDQYYKVTFPAITDATQKYMSLQGKAAVDALPEYQKQLEDIREQQREQLTNPMQQRMFDSIARKTIAFNADGAARHATQQQKVYEDQTSSGLVSTYQQTAAQHWNDPNAFNGALASIISERTTHGIYSGQPVEYVNAQIQKDVSASWIDRLKGIAAAGQASTALSLLKDGENWTDGAGNSRHTEVRGQILARDLPAIQSELSSQAADQIGVQYGNAAT
;
A
#
# COMPACT_ATOMS: atom_id res chain seq x y z
N GLU A 1 -3.32 -31.93 47.31
CA GLU A 1 -4.40 -31.17 46.64
C GLU A 1 -3.70 -30.18 45.72
N THR A 2 -3.93 -30.23 44.41
CA THR A 2 -3.30 -29.28 43.47
C THR A 2 -3.93 -27.91 43.70
N ASP A 3 -3.12 -26.91 44.04
CA ASP A 3 -3.58 -25.53 44.12
C ASP A 3 -3.88 -25.03 42.70
N VAL A 4 -5.16 -24.71 42.46
CA VAL A 4 -5.66 -24.23 41.17
C VAL A 4 -4.91 -22.98 40.72
N ASN A 5 -4.51 -22.12 41.66
CA ASN A 5 -3.74 -20.92 41.34
C ASN A 5 -2.32 -21.30 40.89
N ASP A 6 -1.67 -22.24 41.58
CA ASP A 6 -0.32 -22.67 41.23
C ASP A 6 -0.27 -23.35 39.85
N GLN A 7 -1.26 -24.21 39.56
CA GLN A 7 -1.39 -24.85 38.24
C GLN A 7 -1.63 -23.81 37.14
N TYR A 8 -2.51 -22.84 37.38
CA TYR A 8 -2.79 -21.78 36.41
C TYR A 8 -1.54 -20.94 36.14
N TYR A 9 -0.84 -20.45 37.16
CA TYR A 9 0.30 -19.54 36.99
C TYR A 9 1.56 -20.23 36.47
N LYS A 10 1.78 -21.51 36.76
CA LYS A 10 2.97 -22.25 36.30
C LYS A 10 2.82 -22.88 34.92
N VAL A 11 1.60 -23.16 34.48
CA VAL A 11 1.36 -23.95 33.26
C VAL A 11 0.50 -23.19 32.26
N THR A 12 -0.73 -22.84 32.64
CA THR A 12 -1.69 -22.23 31.71
C THR A 12 -1.30 -20.81 31.31
N PHE A 13 -0.91 -19.98 32.27
CA PHE A 13 -0.56 -18.58 32.02
C PHE A 13 0.69 -18.43 31.11
N PRO A 14 1.79 -19.20 31.32
CA PRO A 14 2.91 -19.21 30.39
C PRO A 14 2.52 -19.66 28.98
N ALA A 15 1.75 -20.75 28.85
CA ALA A 15 1.31 -21.25 27.55
C ALA A 15 0.46 -20.24 26.77
N ILE A 16 -0.47 -19.55 27.46
CA ILE A 16 -1.23 -18.44 26.88
C ILE A 16 -0.29 -17.30 26.48
N THR A 17 0.66 -16.93 27.35
CA THR A 17 1.60 -15.83 27.08
C THR A 17 2.45 -16.11 25.84
N ASP A 18 2.99 -17.32 25.70
CA ASP A 18 3.80 -17.74 24.55
C ASP A 18 2.97 -17.71 23.26
N ALA A 19 1.74 -18.22 23.30
CA ALA A 19 0.81 -18.16 22.17
C ALA A 19 0.51 -16.71 21.78
N THR A 20 0.24 -15.83 22.76
CA THR A 20 0.00 -14.40 22.53
C THR A 20 1.21 -13.74 21.90
N GLN A 21 2.42 -13.96 22.42
CA GLN A 21 3.64 -13.37 21.89
C GLN A 21 3.89 -13.80 20.43
N LYS A 22 3.71 -15.08 20.14
CA LYS A 22 3.82 -15.60 18.77
C LYS A 22 2.81 -14.93 17.84
N TYR A 23 1.55 -14.83 18.25
CA TYR A 23 0.51 -14.18 17.45
C TYR A 23 0.80 -12.70 17.21
N MET A 24 1.19 -11.96 18.26
CA MET A 24 1.49 -10.52 18.17
C MET A 24 2.70 -10.20 17.28
N SER A 25 3.56 -11.19 16.99
CA SER A 25 4.66 -11.03 16.03
C SER A 25 4.22 -11.03 14.56
N LEU A 26 3.00 -11.53 14.27
CA LEU A 26 2.46 -11.55 12.92
C LEU A 26 2.10 -10.13 12.45
N GLN A 27 2.26 -9.89 11.15
CA GLN A 27 2.01 -8.60 10.52
C GLN A 27 1.13 -8.73 9.28
N GLY A 28 0.46 -7.64 8.91
CA GLY A 28 -0.39 -7.55 7.74
C GLY A 28 -1.45 -8.66 7.67
N LYS A 29 -1.66 -9.20 6.48
CA LYS A 29 -2.66 -10.25 6.23
C LYS A 29 -2.47 -11.49 7.09
N ALA A 30 -1.22 -11.87 7.39
CA ALA A 30 -0.94 -13.06 8.19
C ALA A 30 -1.51 -12.96 9.62
N ALA A 31 -1.49 -11.77 10.23
CA ALA A 31 -2.08 -11.55 11.55
C ALA A 31 -3.61 -11.68 11.52
N VAL A 32 -4.24 -11.18 10.46
CA VAL A 32 -5.69 -11.20 10.27
C VAL A 32 -6.17 -12.64 10.05
N ASP A 33 -5.52 -13.35 9.14
CA ASP A 33 -5.87 -14.72 8.79
C ASP A 33 -5.66 -15.68 9.98
N ALA A 34 -4.66 -15.43 10.83
CA ALA A 34 -4.35 -16.29 11.97
C ALA A 34 -5.22 -16.04 13.22
N LEU A 35 -6.02 -14.96 13.26
CA LEU A 35 -6.81 -14.61 14.46
C LEU A 35 -7.76 -15.73 14.91
N PRO A 36 -8.54 -16.39 14.03
CA PRO A 36 -9.45 -17.45 14.45
C PRO A 36 -8.71 -18.66 15.06
N GLU A 37 -7.59 -19.05 14.46
CA GLU A 37 -6.79 -20.17 14.96
C GLU A 37 -6.14 -19.83 16.30
N TYR A 38 -5.66 -18.61 16.48
CA TYR A 38 -5.15 -18.14 17.77
C TYR A 38 -6.23 -18.16 18.87
N GLN A 39 -7.45 -17.68 18.58
CA GLN A 39 -8.55 -17.72 19.54
C GLN A 39 -8.90 -19.16 19.95
N LYS A 40 -8.90 -20.08 18.97
CA LYS A 40 -9.09 -21.50 19.22
C LYS A 40 -7.96 -22.07 20.07
N GLN A 41 -6.70 -21.75 19.76
CA GLN A 41 -5.54 -22.20 20.52
C GLN A 41 -5.64 -21.82 22.01
N LEU A 42 -6.16 -20.62 22.32
CA LEU A 42 -6.37 -20.21 23.71
C LEU A 42 -7.42 -21.08 24.44
N GLU A 43 -8.52 -21.42 23.77
CA GLU A 43 -9.53 -22.31 24.33
C GLU A 43 -9.02 -23.75 24.45
N ASP A 44 -8.27 -24.25 23.46
CA ASP A 44 -7.65 -25.58 23.52
C ASP A 44 -6.68 -25.69 24.71
N ILE A 45 -5.88 -24.65 24.99
CA ILE A 45 -5.02 -24.58 26.18
C ILE A 45 -5.85 -24.65 27.46
N ARG A 46 -6.99 -23.94 27.53
CA ARG A 46 -7.89 -24.00 28.69
C ARG A 46 -8.45 -25.41 28.87
N GLU A 47 -8.95 -26.02 27.81
CA GLU A 47 -9.61 -27.32 27.85
C GLU A 47 -8.65 -28.42 28.28
N GLN A 48 -7.45 -28.46 27.69
CA GLN A 48 -6.41 -29.41 28.08
C GLN A 48 -6.04 -29.33 29.57
N GLN A 49 -5.98 -28.13 30.14
CA GLN A 49 -5.67 -27.94 31.56
C GLN A 49 -6.86 -28.22 32.46
N ARG A 50 -8.07 -27.89 32.01
CA ARG A 50 -9.32 -28.18 32.72
C ARG A 50 -9.54 -29.69 32.87
N GLU A 51 -9.23 -30.47 31.85
CA GLU A 51 -9.35 -31.94 31.86
C GLU A 51 -8.43 -32.63 32.88
N GLN A 52 -7.32 -31.99 33.25
CA GLN A 52 -6.41 -32.50 34.28
C GLN A 52 -6.94 -32.31 35.71
N LEU A 53 -7.96 -31.46 35.89
CA LEU A 53 -8.59 -31.22 37.19
C LEU A 53 -9.71 -32.23 37.42
N THR A 54 -9.56 -33.06 38.44
CA THR A 54 -10.53 -34.14 38.77
C THR A 54 -11.72 -33.65 39.59
N ASN A 55 -11.64 -32.49 40.26
CA ASN A 55 -12.71 -31.95 41.10
C ASN A 55 -13.54 -30.88 40.36
N PRO A 56 -14.88 -31.01 40.27
CA PRO A 56 -15.75 -30.01 39.66
C PRO A 56 -15.62 -28.59 40.25
N MET A 57 -15.31 -28.47 41.54
CA MET A 57 -15.07 -27.16 42.17
C MET A 57 -13.77 -26.52 41.67
N GLN A 58 -12.70 -27.32 41.55
CA GLN A 58 -11.42 -26.85 40.99
C GLN A 58 -11.57 -26.43 39.54
N GLN A 59 -12.33 -27.19 38.74
CA GLN A 59 -12.64 -26.82 37.35
C GLN A 59 -13.35 -25.47 37.27
N ARG A 60 -14.34 -25.21 38.15
CA ARG A 60 -15.05 -23.91 38.19
C ARG A 60 -14.13 -22.76 38.57
N MET A 61 -13.28 -22.95 39.59
CA MET A 61 -12.31 -21.93 40.00
C MET A 61 -11.32 -21.63 38.86
N PHE A 62 -10.77 -22.68 38.23
CA PHE A 62 -9.88 -22.56 37.09
C PHE A 62 -10.55 -21.82 35.92
N ASP A 63 -11.76 -22.24 35.54
CA ASP A 63 -12.50 -21.63 34.43
C ASP A 63 -12.73 -20.13 34.67
N SER A 64 -12.97 -19.71 35.93
CA SER A 64 -13.18 -18.29 36.26
C SER A 64 -11.95 -17.41 35.97
N ILE A 65 -10.75 -17.93 36.23
CA ILE A 65 -9.47 -17.21 36.04
C ILE A 65 -9.02 -17.32 34.58
N ALA A 66 -9.07 -18.53 34.01
CA ALA A 66 -8.63 -18.80 32.65
C ALA A 66 -9.46 -18.03 31.63
N ARG A 67 -10.80 -18.06 31.73
CA ARG A 67 -11.69 -17.34 30.79
C ARG A 67 -11.47 -15.84 30.81
N LYS A 68 -11.22 -15.24 31.98
CA LYS A 68 -10.91 -13.80 32.09
C LYS A 68 -9.62 -13.45 31.34
N THR A 69 -8.62 -14.32 31.45
CA THR A 69 -7.31 -14.16 30.80
C THR A 69 -7.43 -14.31 29.29
N ILE A 70 -8.17 -15.32 28.84
CA ILE A 70 -8.42 -15.57 27.41
C ILE A 70 -9.18 -14.40 26.81
N ALA A 71 -10.25 -13.92 27.48
CA ALA A 71 -11.01 -12.77 27.01
C ALA A 71 -10.13 -11.52 26.85
N PHE A 72 -9.24 -11.25 27.81
CA PHE A 72 -8.29 -10.14 27.73
C PHE A 72 -7.32 -10.29 26.55
N ASN A 73 -6.74 -11.47 26.36
CA ASN A 73 -5.79 -11.73 25.28
C ASN A 73 -6.47 -11.75 23.89
N ALA A 74 -7.71 -12.24 23.82
CA ALA A 74 -8.51 -12.26 22.59
C ALA A 74 -8.92 -10.84 22.17
N ASP A 75 -9.30 -9.97 23.11
CA ASP A 75 -9.57 -8.54 22.81
C ASP A 75 -8.31 -7.83 22.29
N GLY A 76 -7.16 -8.04 22.96
CA GLY A 76 -5.87 -7.50 22.51
C GLY A 76 -5.51 -7.97 21.09
N ALA A 77 -5.68 -9.27 20.81
CA ALA A 77 -5.42 -9.84 19.50
C ALA A 77 -6.36 -9.30 18.41
N ALA A 78 -7.65 -9.13 18.71
CA ALA A 78 -8.61 -8.54 17.77
C ALA A 78 -8.23 -7.09 17.40
N ARG A 79 -7.78 -6.29 18.38
CA ARG A 79 -7.27 -4.93 18.13
C ARG A 79 -6.01 -4.96 17.27
N HIS A 80 -5.07 -5.88 17.54
CA HIS A 80 -3.86 -6.06 16.74
C HIS A 80 -4.21 -6.43 15.29
N ALA A 81 -5.05 -7.45 15.10
CA ALA A 81 -5.53 -7.85 13.78
C ALA A 81 -6.16 -6.68 13.00
N THR A 82 -6.98 -5.86 13.67
CA THR A 82 -7.61 -4.69 13.06
C THR A 82 -6.57 -3.65 12.61
N GLN A 83 -5.55 -3.39 13.43
CA GLN A 83 -4.45 -2.50 13.05
C GLN A 83 -3.66 -3.08 11.85
N GLN A 84 -3.38 -4.38 11.86
CA GLN A 84 -2.66 -5.04 10.78
C GLN A 84 -3.48 -5.14 9.48
N GLN A 85 -4.81 -5.25 9.57
CA GLN A 85 -5.70 -5.18 8.40
C GLN A 85 -5.56 -3.83 7.70
N LYS A 86 -5.60 -2.73 8.45
CA LYS A 86 -5.40 -1.39 7.89
C LYS A 86 -4.03 -1.26 7.20
N VAL A 87 -2.97 -1.75 7.84
CA VAL A 87 -1.62 -1.75 7.25
C VAL A 87 -1.58 -2.54 5.95
N TYR A 88 -2.22 -3.72 5.92
CA TYR A 88 -2.29 -4.55 4.73
C TYR A 88 -3.04 -3.87 3.58
N GLU A 89 -4.17 -3.21 3.86
CA GLU A 89 -4.93 -2.45 2.87
C GLU A 89 -4.11 -1.28 2.31
N ASP A 90 -3.48 -0.50 3.19
CA ASP A 90 -2.61 0.63 2.79
C ASP A 90 -1.44 0.18 1.90
N GLN A 91 -0.80 -0.95 2.24
CA GLN A 91 0.29 -1.53 1.46
C GLN A 91 -0.19 -2.07 0.11
N THR A 92 -1.35 -2.72 0.09
CA THR A 92 -1.96 -3.26 -1.12
C THR A 92 -2.29 -2.14 -2.10
N SER A 93 -2.99 -1.09 -1.63
CA SER A 93 -3.31 0.08 -2.45
C SER A 93 -2.06 0.75 -3.00
N SER A 94 -1.04 0.92 -2.17
CA SER A 94 0.25 1.49 -2.59
C SER A 94 0.96 0.63 -3.64
N GLY A 95 0.91 -0.70 -3.51
CA GLY A 95 1.46 -1.64 -4.50
C GLY A 95 0.72 -1.61 -5.83
N LEU A 96 -0.61 -1.47 -5.82
CA LEU A 96 -1.42 -1.30 -7.02
C LEU A 96 -1.07 0.00 -7.74
N VAL A 97 -0.98 1.12 -7.02
CA VAL A 97 -0.56 2.40 -7.60
C VAL A 97 0.83 2.31 -8.21
N SER A 98 1.79 1.69 -7.52
CA SER A 98 3.14 1.47 -8.07
C SER A 98 3.11 0.64 -9.36
N THR A 99 2.26 -0.39 -9.42
CA THR A 99 2.07 -1.20 -10.63
C THR A 99 1.53 -0.35 -11.78
N TYR A 100 0.51 0.48 -11.53
CA TYR A 100 -0.03 1.37 -12.56
C TYR A 100 0.99 2.43 -13.02
N GLN A 101 1.82 2.95 -12.11
CA GLN A 101 2.92 3.86 -12.47
C GLN A 101 3.94 3.17 -13.38
N GLN A 102 4.29 1.90 -13.10
CA GLN A 102 5.17 1.12 -13.98
C GLN A 102 4.53 0.87 -15.34
N THR A 103 3.23 0.54 -15.40
CA THR A 103 2.49 0.41 -16.66
C THR A 103 2.52 1.72 -17.45
N ALA A 104 2.29 2.86 -16.78
CA ALA A 104 2.36 4.17 -17.40
C ALA A 104 3.77 4.45 -17.98
N ALA A 105 4.82 4.14 -17.21
CA ALA A 105 6.21 4.30 -17.66
C ALA A 105 6.56 3.39 -18.85
N GLN A 106 6.05 2.16 -18.90
CA GLN A 106 6.29 1.22 -20.01
C GLN A 106 5.58 1.67 -21.30
N HIS A 107 4.43 2.33 -21.18
CA HIS A 107 3.62 2.82 -22.29
C HIS A 107 3.78 4.33 -22.52
N TRP A 108 4.98 4.86 -22.30
CA TRP A 108 5.26 6.29 -22.44
C TRP A 108 4.95 6.86 -23.84
N ASN A 109 4.99 6.01 -24.88
CA ASN A 109 4.72 6.37 -26.27
C ASN A 109 3.28 6.12 -26.73
N ASP A 110 2.43 5.54 -25.88
CA ASP A 110 1.01 5.29 -26.16
C ASP A 110 0.15 6.14 -25.21
N PRO A 111 -0.40 7.26 -25.70
CA PRO A 111 -1.21 8.15 -24.88
C PRO A 111 -2.46 7.46 -24.30
N ASN A 112 -3.06 6.50 -25.01
CA ASN A 112 -4.25 5.81 -24.52
C ASN A 112 -3.91 4.89 -23.34
N ALA A 113 -2.88 4.07 -23.49
CA ALA A 113 -2.42 3.19 -22.41
C ALA A 113 -1.91 3.98 -21.21
N PHE A 114 -1.16 5.07 -21.44
CA PHE A 114 -0.69 5.95 -20.38
C PHE A 114 -1.84 6.61 -19.60
N ASN A 115 -2.80 7.24 -20.29
CA ASN A 115 -3.93 7.89 -19.64
C ASN A 115 -4.87 6.86 -18.96
N GLY A 116 -4.97 5.64 -19.50
CA GLY A 116 -5.65 4.52 -18.85
C GLY A 116 -5.03 4.17 -17.50
N ALA A 117 -3.70 4.06 -17.44
CA ALA A 117 -2.97 3.81 -16.19
C ALA A 117 -3.15 4.96 -15.18
N LEU A 118 -3.14 6.22 -15.63
CA LEU A 118 -3.44 7.36 -14.75
C LEU A 118 -4.86 7.29 -14.18
N ALA A 119 -5.85 6.91 -14.99
CA ALA A 119 -7.22 6.72 -14.53
C ALA A 119 -7.30 5.62 -13.45
N SER A 120 -6.53 4.54 -13.60
CA SER A 120 -6.42 3.48 -12.58
C SER A 120 -5.78 3.97 -11.28
N ILE A 121 -4.74 4.82 -11.34
CA ILE A 121 -4.15 5.46 -10.15
C ILE A 121 -5.18 6.32 -9.42
N ILE A 122 -5.88 7.19 -10.16
CA ILE A 122 -6.91 8.09 -9.62
C ILE A 122 -8.03 7.27 -8.97
N SER A 123 -8.53 6.24 -9.67
CA SER A 123 -9.59 5.36 -9.18
C SER A 123 -9.17 4.64 -7.90
N GLU A 124 -7.97 4.07 -7.86
CA GLU A 124 -7.48 3.33 -6.68
C GLU A 124 -7.34 4.26 -5.47
N ARG A 125 -6.69 5.41 -5.62
CA ARG A 125 -6.56 6.39 -4.52
C ARG A 125 -7.90 6.90 -4.02
N THR A 126 -8.84 7.15 -4.92
CA THR A 126 -10.19 7.60 -4.57
C THR A 126 -10.92 6.52 -3.77
N THR A 127 -10.94 5.29 -4.27
CA THR A 127 -11.62 4.15 -3.65
C THR A 127 -11.03 3.84 -2.27
N HIS A 128 -9.70 3.69 -2.18
CA HIS A 128 -9.02 3.44 -0.91
C HIS A 128 -9.22 4.57 0.10
N GLY A 129 -9.16 5.82 -0.37
CA GLY A 129 -9.41 7.01 0.45
C GLY A 129 -10.81 7.02 1.07
N ILE A 130 -11.84 6.69 0.28
CA ILE A 130 -13.23 6.57 0.76
C ILE A 130 -13.35 5.47 1.82
N TYR A 131 -12.83 4.27 1.54
CA TYR A 131 -12.94 3.14 2.48
C TYR A 131 -12.14 3.36 3.76
N SER A 132 -11.00 4.03 3.67
CA SER A 132 -10.14 4.36 4.81
C SER A 132 -10.61 5.60 5.60
N GLY A 133 -11.66 6.29 5.13
CA GLY A 133 -12.17 7.51 5.75
C GLY A 133 -11.18 8.69 5.71
N GLN A 134 -10.31 8.73 4.70
CA GLN A 134 -9.33 9.80 4.54
C GLN A 134 -10.01 11.09 4.07
N PRO A 135 -9.55 12.28 4.52
CA PRO A 135 -10.04 13.56 4.02
C PRO A 135 -9.82 13.70 2.51
N VAL A 136 -10.77 14.31 1.80
CA VAL A 136 -10.72 14.44 0.33
C VAL A 136 -9.49 15.23 -0.12
N GLU A 137 -9.05 16.23 0.65
CA GLU A 137 -7.87 17.03 0.37
C GLU A 137 -6.59 16.19 0.44
N TYR A 138 -6.54 15.24 1.37
CA TYR A 138 -5.42 14.31 1.50
C TYR A 138 -5.36 13.35 0.32
N VAL A 139 -6.51 12.78 -0.07
CA VAL A 139 -6.63 11.88 -1.24
C VAL A 139 -6.23 12.62 -2.51
N ASN A 140 -6.73 13.85 -2.71
CA ASN A 140 -6.38 14.68 -3.87
C ASN A 140 -4.88 15.00 -3.92
N ALA A 141 -4.25 15.27 -2.78
CA ALA A 141 -2.81 15.51 -2.72
C ALA A 141 -2.00 14.26 -3.09
N GLN A 142 -2.44 13.06 -2.68
CA GLN A 142 -1.82 11.80 -3.11
C GLN A 142 -1.99 11.56 -4.61
N ILE A 143 -3.21 11.75 -5.13
CA ILE A 143 -3.48 11.66 -6.57
C ILE A 143 -2.56 12.59 -7.35
N GLN A 144 -2.48 13.87 -6.97
CA GLN A 144 -1.64 14.85 -7.65
C GLN A 144 -0.16 14.45 -7.61
N LYS A 145 0.32 13.93 -6.48
CA LYS A 145 1.70 13.43 -6.35
C LYS A 145 1.97 12.28 -7.31
N ASP A 146 1.10 11.27 -7.35
CA ASP A 146 1.33 10.05 -8.13
C ASP A 146 1.14 10.29 -9.64
N VAL A 147 0.19 11.16 -10.02
CA VAL A 147 -0.01 11.63 -11.40
C VAL A 147 1.18 12.47 -11.86
N SER A 148 1.64 13.41 -11.04
CA SER A 148 2.82 14.23 -11.33
C SER A 148 4.06 13.37 -11.59
N ALA A 149 4.31 12.39 -10.72
CA ALA A 149 5.42 11.46 -10.89
C ALA A 149 5.33 10.69 -12.22
N SER A 150 4.15 10.17 -12.56
CA SER A 150 3.92 9.43 -13.80
C SER A 150 4.18 10.27 -15.05
N TRP A 151 3.76 11.55 -15.04
CA TRP A 151 4.06 12.47 -16.14
C TRP A 151 5.54 12.80 -16.26
N ILE A 152 6.22 13.01 -15.13
CA ILE A 152 7.68 13.22 -15.12
C ILE A 152 8.41 12.02 -15.71
N ASP A 153 8.06 10.80 -15.29
CA ASP A 153 8.67 9.57 -15.79
C ASP A 153 8.43 9.41 -17.30
N ARG A 154 7.23 9.71 -17.78
CA ARG A 154 6.92 9.71 -19.21
C ARG A 154 7.78 10.69 -19.99
N LEU A 155 7.88 11.94 -19.53
CA LEU A 155 8.69 12.97 -20.18
C LEU A 155 10.17 12.56 -20.24
N LYS A 156 10.70 12.00 -19.15
CA LYS A 156 12.06 11.45 -19.10
C LYS A 156 12.24 10.27 -20.05
N GLY A 157 11.24 9.39 -20.16
CA GLY A 157 11.24 8.27 -21.10
C GLY A 157 11.33 8.74 -22.56
N ILE A 158 10.52 9.72 -22.94
CA ILE A 158 10.56 10.35 -24.28
C ILE A 158 11.95 10.97 -24.53
N ALA A 159 12.48 11.70 -23.56
CA ALA A 159 13.77 12.37 -23.72
C ALA A 159 14.94 11.36 -23.83
N ALA A 160 14.91 10.30 -23.03
CA ALA A 160 15.86 9.19 -23.08
C ALA A 160 15.80 8.41 -24.41
N ALA A 161 14.65 8.38 -25.08
CA ALA A 161 14.50 7.83 -26.42
C ALA A 161 15.06 8.73 -27.54
N GLY A 162 15.78 9.81 -27.20
CA GLY A 162 16.36 10.74 -28.17
C GLY A 162 15.40 11.83 -28.65
N GLN A 163 14.27 12.02 -27.96
CA GLN A 163 13.20 12.94 -28.36
C GLN A 163 12.99 14.06 -27.32
N ALA A 164 14.07 14.62 -26.77
CA ALA A 164 13.97 15.59 -25.68
C ALA A 164 13.24 16.88 -26.12
N SER A 165 13.39 17.31 -27.37
CA SER A 165 12.61 18.43 -27.91
C SER A 165 11.11 18.14 -27.93
N THR A 166 10.71 16.90 -28.26
CA THR A 166 9.30 16.46 -28.22
C THR A 166 8.77 16.45 -26.79
N ALA A 167 9.56 15.94 -25.83
CA ALA A 167 9.20 15.98 -24.41
C ALA A 167 9.01 17.43 -23.91
N LEU A 168 9.88 18.35 -24.32
CA LEU A 168 9.78 19.77 -23.96
C LEU A 168 8.51 20.42 -24.55
N SER A 169 8.20 20.13 -25.82
CA SER A 169 6.93 20.55 -26.44
C SER A 169 5.73 19.98 -25.71
N LEU A 170 5.75 18.69 -25.35
CA LEU A 170 4.66 18.07 -24.58
C LEU A 170 4.45 18.75 -23.23
N LEU A 171 5.52 19.07 -22.51
CA LEU A 171 5.46 19.78 -21.24
C LEU A 171 4.88 21.20 -21.38
N LYS A 172 5.20 21.89 -22.48
CA LYS A 172 4.83 23.29 -22.69
C LYS A 172 3.44 23.47 -23.28
N ASP A 173 3.14 22.69 -24.32
CA ASP A 173 2.00 22.86 -25.20
C ASP A 173 0.90 21.81 -24.94
N GLY A 174 1.18 20.85 -24.06
CA GLY A 174 0.26 19.75 -23.73
C GLY A 174 0.26 18.62 -24.76
N GLU A 175 -0.69 17.70 -24.62
CA GLU A 175 -0.85 16.56 -25.50
C GLU A 175 -2.26 16.50 -26.10
N ASN A 176 -2.34 16.36 -27.43
CA ASN A 176 -3.57 15.98 -28.11
C ASN A 176 -3.58 14.49 -28.40
N TRP A 177 -4.66 13.79 -28.07
CA TRP A 177 -4.81 12.36 -28.31
C TRP A 177 -6.26 11.99 -28.61
N THR A 178 -6.48 10.81 -29.19
CA THR A 178 -7.83 10.30 -29.49
C THR A 178 -8.14 9.13 -28.56
N ASP A 179 -9.23 9.24 -27.80
CA ASP A 179 -9.65 8.19 -26.88
C ASP A 179 -10.20 6.95 -27.60
N GLY A 180 -10.40 5.86 -26.86
CA GLY A 180 -10.93 4.61 -27.40
C GLY A 180 -12.35 4.71 -28.00
N ALA A 181 -13.07 5.81 -27.76
CA ALA A 181 -14.36 6.11 -28.36
C ALA A 181 -14.25 7.04 -29.59
N GLY A 182 -13.04 7.39 -30.01
CA GLY A 182 -12.78 8.25 -31.17
C GLY A 182 -12.86 9.74 -30.89
N ASN A 183 -12.98 10.18 -29.62
CA ASN A 183 -13.06 11.59 -29.29
C ASN A 183 -11.66 12.20 -29.17
N SER A 184 -11.49 13.41 -29.70
CA SER A 184 -10.28 14.19 -29.47
C SER A 184 -10.22 14.72 -28.04
N ARG A 185 -9.08 14.54 -27.40
CA ARG A 185 -8.78 14.96 -26.03
C ARG A 185 -7.54 15.83 -26.05
N HIS A 186 -7.49 16.77 -25.11
CA HIS A 186 -6.32 17.58 -24.82
C HIS A 186 -5.97 17.46 -23.34
N THR A 187 -4.70 17.21 -23.04
CA THR A 187 -4.19 17.18 -21.67
C THR A 187 -3.12 18.25 -21.49
N GLU A 188 -3.39 19.19 -20.59
CA GLU A 188 -2.44 20.23 -20.15
C GLU A 188 -1.40 19.63 -19.19
N VAL A 189 -0.32 19.06 -19.75
CA VAL A 189 0.71 18.29 -19.00
C VAL A 189 1.33 19.10 -17.87
N ARG A 190 1.62 20.38 -18.09
CA ARG A 190 2.17 21.27 -17.04
C ARG A 190 1.29 21.36 -15.81
N GLY A 191 -0.04 21.35 -16.00
CA GLY A 191 -1.02 21.40 -14.92
C GLY A 191 -1.13 20.08 -14.14
N GLN A 192 -0.62 18.98 -14.70
CA GLN A 192 -0.58 17.67 -14.05
C GLN A 192 0.65 17.48 -13.16
N ILE A 193 1.68 18.31 -13.33
CA ILE A 193 2.92 18.24 -12.57
C ILE A 193 2.88 19.20 -11.39
N LEU A 194 3.36 18.75 -10.24
CA LEU A 194 3.48 19.58 -9.04
C LEU A 194 4.38 20.79 -9.31
N ALA A 195 3.92 21.98 -8.89
CA ALA A 195 4.61 23.24 -9.16
C ALA A 195 6.07 23.26 -8.69
N ARG A 196 6.39 22.54 -7.59
CA ARG A 196 7.74 22.41 -7.06
C ARG A 196 8.70 21.62 -7.96
N ASP A 197 8.17 20.71 -8.79
CA ASP A 197 8.96 19.80 -9.62
C ASP A 197 9.17 20.36 -11.03
N LEU A 198 8.32 21.29 -11.47
CA LEU A 198 8.36 21.94 -12.78
C LEU A 198 9.72 22.55 -13.16
N PRO A 199 10.41 23.34 -12.29
CA PRO A 199 11.68 23.97 -12.67
C PRO A 199 12.76 22.93 -12.99
N ALA A 200 12.82 21.85 -12.21
CA ALA A 200 13.81 20.79 -12.36
C ALA A 200 13.60 20.03 -13.68
N ILE A 201 12.38 19.55 -13.94
CA ILE A 201 12.09 18.80 -15.17
C ILE A 201 12.24 19.67 -16.42
N GLN A 202 11.82 20.95 -16.37
CA GLN A 202 12.00 21.87 -17.50
C GLN A 202 13.48 22.09 -17.82
N SER A 203 14.32 22.28 -16.80
CA SER A 203 15.76 22.45 -16.97
C SER A 203 16.42 21.20 -17.56
N GLU A 204 16.06 20.02 -17.05
CA GLU A 204 16.61 18.74 -17.52
C GLU A 204 16.29 18.49 -19.00
N LEU A 205 15.02 18.63 -19.38
CA LEU A 205 14.59 18.44 -20.78
C LEU A 205 15.23 19.45 -21.73
N SER A 206 15.36 20.71 -21.29
CA SER A 206 15.99 21.77 -22.10
C SER A 206 17.47 21.48 -22.37
N SER A 207 18.21 21.01 -21.36
CA SER A 207 19.61 20.63 -21.50
C SER A 207 19.77 19.46 -22.49
N GLN A 208 18.98 18.39 -22.31
CA GLN A 208 19.05 17.22 -23.19
C GLN A 208 18.67 17.55 -24.63
N ALA A 209 17.69 18.43 -24.84
CA ALA A 209 17.33 18.90 -26.17
C ALA A 209 18.48 19.67 -26.84
N ALA A 210 19.18 20.54 -26.10
CA ALA A 210 20.34 21.26 -26.61
C ALA A 210 21.49 20.30 -26.99
N ASP A 211 21.77 19.30 -26.16
CA ASP A 211 22.81 18.30 -26.42
C ASP A 211 22.48 17.47 -27.67
N GLN A 212 21.24 17.04 -27.84
CA GLN A 212 20.78 16.28 -29.01
C GLN A 212 20.93 17.07 -30.31
N ILE A 213 20.63 18.38 -30.27
CA ILE A 213 20.83 19.29 -31.40
C ILE A 213 22.33 19.42 -31.73
N GLY A 214 23.18 19.61 -30.72
CA GLY A 214 24.63 19.72 -30.90
C GLY A 214 25.26 18.48 -31.56
N VAL A 215 24.81 17.28 -31.18
CA VAL A 215 25.26 16.01 -31.79
C VAL A 215 24.83 15.89 -33.26
N GLN A 216 23.60 16.28 -33.60
CA GLN A 216 23.12 16.23 -35.00
C GLN A 216 23.96 17.13 -35.92
N TYR A 217 24.32 18.33 -35.47
CA TYR A 217 25.16 19.22 -36.26
C TYR A 217 26.63 18.79 -36.31
N GLY A 218 27.15 18.13 -35.26
CA GLY A 218 28.51 17.58 -35.25
C GLY A 218 28.71 16.44 -36.25
N ASN A 219 27.71 15.57 -36.43
CA ASN A 219 27.78 14.43 -37.36
C ASN A 219 27.53 14.81 -38.84
N ALA A 220 27.01 16.00 -39.12
CA ALA A 220 26.79 16.48 -40.49
C ALA A 220 28.03 17.16 -41.11
N ALA A 221 29.10 17.35 -40.32
CA ALA A 221 30.31 18.09 -40.72
C ALA A 221 31.52 17.18 -41.06
N THR A 222 31.31 15.87 -41.24
CA THR A 222 32.30 14.88 -41.67
C THR A 222 31.85 14.17 -42.94
#